data_AF-A0A931ZKA2-F1
#
_entry.id   AF-A0A931ZKA2-F1
#
_cell.length_a   1.000
_cell.length_b   1.000
_cell.length_c   1.000
_cell.angle_alpha   90.00
_cell.angle_beta   90.00
_cell.angle_gamma   90.00
#
_symmetry.space_group_name_H-M   'P 1'
#
loop_
_entity.id
_entity.type
_entity.pdbx_description
1 polymer ?
#
loop_
_entity_poly.entity_id
_entity_poly.type
_entity_poly.pdbx_seq_one_letter_code
_entity_poly.pdbx_strand_id
1 'polypeptide(L)'
;MNWKNNLILKRSLFVLIVTFSIFLFLASILLGLALYDEYKQYQNVASEKQEREQELQETLIKKELLRQEISPTRIRRAITYKLHNKPLFQDHIMIATQDSNSETEEPLFIGEERTGMPQWLDDEHILFTSYCGTACQGVYLINVRNKEAKLATLSFTFSDTNTWETHFSDWFGKKFQFPGLLGDIGTEFSNDNFYLVFRKKDQLDNDSGKRRLLFTGGTLIEQ
;
A
#
# COMPACT_ATOMS: atom_id res chain seq x y z
N MET A 1 4.79 74.37 64.88
CA MET A 1 4.53 73.21 64.00
C MET A 1 4.08 72.04 64.88
N ASN A 2 2.85 71.55 64.72
CA ASN A 2 2.19 70.66 65.69
C ASN A 2 2.63 69.20 65.50
N TRP A 3 3.41 68.64 66.43
CA TRP A 3 4.01 67.30 66.34
C TRP A 3 2.96 66.19 66.15
N LYS A 4 1.75 66.38 66.67
CA LYS A 4 0.59 65.48 66.46
C LYS A 4 0.21 65.34 64.97
N ASN A 5 0.25 66.42 64.19
CA ASN A 5 -0.07 66.38 62.76
C ASN A 5 0.99 65.61 61.96
N ASN A 6 2.26 65.69 62.37
CA ASN A 6 3.36 64.98 61.70
C ASN A 6 3.31 63.46 61.97
N LEU A 7 2.87 63.05 63.16
CA LEU A 7 2.66 61.64 63.49
C LEU A 7 1.49 61.01 62.71
N ILE A 8 0.39 61.75 62.55
CA ILE A 8 -0.77 61.31 61.75
C ILE A 8 -0.37 61.16 60.28
N LEU A 9 0.38 62.13 59.73
CA LEU A 9 0.87 62.08 58.35
C LEU A 9 1.78 60.86 58.10
N LYS A 10 2.72 60.56 59.01
CA LYS A 10 3.62 59.40 58.90
C LYS A 10 2.87 58.07 58.96
N ARG A 11 1.86 57.95 59.83
CA ARG A 11 1.01 56.75 59.91
C ARG A 11 0.18 56.57 58.64
N SER A 12 -0.41 57.65 58.13
CA SER A 12 -1.15 57.63 56.86
C SER A 12 -0.26 57.21 55.69
N LEU A 13 0.95 57.77 55.61
CA LEU A 13 1.91 57.43 54.56
C LEU A 13 2.36 55.97 54.63
N PHE A 14 2.62 55.46 55.84
CA PHE A 14 3.00 54.06 56.05
C PHE A 14 1.91 53.09 55.59
N VAL A 15 0.64 53.36 55.95
CA VAL A 15 -0.51 52.56 55.50
C VAL A 15 -0.63 52.59 53.96
N LEU A 16 -0.38 53.74 53.34
CA LEU A 16 -0.43 53.90 51.88
C LEU A 16 0.69 53.10 51.18
N ILE A 17 1.91 53.10 51.74
CA ILE A 17 3.03 52.29 51.22
C ILE A 17 2.73 50.79 51.35
N VAL A 18 2.24 50.34 52.51
CA VAL A 18 1.93 48.92 52.74
C VAL A 18 0.81 48.45 51.80
N THR A 19 -0.25 49.23 51.65
CA THR A 19 -1.36 48.90 50.73
C THR A 19 -0.91 48.88 49.27
N PHE A 20 -0.06 49.82 48.85
CA PHE A 20 0.53 49.83 47.51
C PHE A 20 1.42 48.60 47.26
N SER A 21 2.26 48.20 48.22
CA SER A 21 3.10 46.99 48.13
C SER A 21 2.26 45.72 48.02
N ILE A 22 1.16 45.61 48.78
CA ILE A 22 0.22 44.49 48.67
C ILE A 22 -0.43 44.47 47.28
N PHE A 23 -0.81 45.63 46.75
CA PHE A 23 -1.42 45.73 45.43
C PHE A 23 -0.45 45.31 44.31
N LEU A 24 0.81 45.72 44.39
CA LEU A 24 1.85 45.28 43.45
C LEU A 24 2.12 43.77 43.53
N PHE A 25 2.13 43.20 44.73
CA PHE A 25 2.30 41.76 44.94
C PHE A 25 1.11 40.95 44.38
N LEU A 26 -0.12 41.42 44.58
CA LEU A 26 -1.31 40.78 43.99
C LEU A 26 -1.30 40.91 42.45
N ALA A 27 -0.88 42.06 41.92
CA ALA A 27 -0.77 42.27 40.48
C ALA A 27 0.29 41.34 39.84
N SER A 28 1.43 41.11 40.50
CA SER A 28 2.46 40.20 39.99
C SER A 28 2.02 38.74 40.02
N ILE A 29 1.26 38.32 41.04
CA ILE A 29 0.66 36.98 41.08
C ILE A 29 -0.34 36.80 39.93
N LEU A 30 -1.23 37.77 39.71
CA LEU A 30 -2.21 37.71 38.63
C LEU A 30 -1.53 37.65 37.25
N LEU A 31 -0.47 38.44 37.05
CA LEU A 31 0.32 38.39 35.81
C LEU A 31 1.01 37.03 35.64
N GLY A 32 1.57 36.48 36.72
CA GLY A 32 2.19 35.16 36.71
C GLY A 32 1.21 34.04 36.36
N LEU A 33 -0.03 34.11 36.86
CA LEU A 33 -1.09 33.15 36.53
C LEU A 33 -1.53 33.26 35.06
N ALA A 34 -1.68 34.48 34.54
CA ALA A 34 -2.04 34.70 33.14
C ALA A 34 -0.95 34.15 32.18
N LEU A 35 0.32 34.44 32.47
CA LEU A 35 1.46 33.92 31.68
C LEU A 35 1.59 32.39 31.79
N TYR A 36 1.26 31.81 32.94
CA TYR A 36 1.27 30.36 33.13
C TYR A 36 0.20 29.66 32.29
N ASP A 37 -1.01 30.24 32.20
CA ASP A 37 -2.10 29.68 31.40
C ASP A 37 -1.77 29.75 29.90
N GLU A 38 -1.24 30.88 29.43
CA GLU A 38 -0.77 31.05 28.05
C GLU A 38 0.36 30.07 27.70
N TYR A 39 1.33 29.88 28.62
CA TYR A 39 2.39 28.89 28.47
C TYR A 39 1.85 27.46 28.37
N LYS A 40 0.88 27.10 29.21
CA LYS A 40 0.26 25.76 29.20
C LYS A 40 -0.52 25.53 27.90
N GLN A 41 -1.25 26.53 27.42
CA GLN A 41 -1.93 26.47 26.14
C GLN A 41 -0.94 26.28 24.98
N TYR A 42 0.19 26.99 24.99
CA TYR A 42 1.24 26.83 23.98
C TYR A 42 1.83 25.41 23.98
N GLN A 43 2.09 24.82 25.14
CA GLN A 43 2.59 23.45 25.22
C GLN A 43 1.61 22.42 24.66
N ASN A 44 0.31 22.54 24.96
CA ASN A 44 -0.71 21.62 24.43
C ASN A 44 -0.80 21.69 22.90
N VAL A 45 -0.72 22.89 22.32
CA VAL A 45 -0.74 23.07 20.86
C VAL A 45 0.53 22.48 20.22
N ALA A 46 1.69 22.64 20.86
CA ALA A 46 2.93 22.05 20.38
C ALA A 46 2.91 20.52 20.43
N SER A 47 2.38 19.92 21.50
CA SER A 47 2.25 18.46 21.61
C SER A 47 1.24 17.89 20.61
N GLU A 48 0.07 18.53 20.43
CA GLU A 48 -0.90 18.11 19.40
C GLU A 48 -0.34 18.22 17.98
N LYS A 49 0.50 19.23 17.72
CA LYS A 49 1.15 19.38 16.42
C LYS A 49 2.19 18.27 16.20
N GLN A 50 2.97 17.95 17.23
CA GLN A 50 3.96 16.89 17.17
C GLN A 50 3.30 15.51 17.01
N GLU A 51 2.20 15.24 17.73
CA GLU A 51 1.40 14.02 17.56
C GLU A 51 0.82 13.91 16.15
N ARG A 52 0.28 15.00 15.59
CA ARG A 52 -0.21 15.01 14.20
C ARG A 52 0.89 14.81 13.17
N GLU A 53 2.07 15.41 13.35
CA GLU A 53 3.21 15.20 12.45
C GLU A 53 3.74 13.77 12.54
N GLN A 54 3.71 13.18 13.74
CA GLN A 54 4.10 11.80 13.97
C GLN A 54 3.07 10.82 13.38
N GLU A 55 1.77 11.09 13.53
CA GLU A 55 0.67 10.35 12.88
C GLU A 55 0.74 10.50 11.34
N LEU A 56 1.13 11.67 10.83
CA LEU A 56 1.33 11.88 9.39
C LEU A 56 2.55 11.12 8.86
N GLN A 57 3.62 11.00 9.66
CA GLN A 57 4.77 10.15 9.33
C GLN A 57 4.44 8.66 9.46
N GLU A 58 3.57 8.27 10.39
CA GLU A 58 3.09 6.90 10.55
C GLU A 58 2.07 6.49 9.49
N THR A 59 1.31 7.44 8.93
CA THR A 59 0.42 7.22 7.77
C THR A 59 1.17 7.16 6.44
N LEU A 60 2.47 7.42 6.43
CA LEU A 60 3.30 7.29 5.23
C LEU A 60 3.51 5.79 4.95
N ILE A 61 2.64 5.24 4.09
CA ILE A 61 2.68 3.83 3.68
C ILE A 61 4.11 3.49 3.23
N LYS A 62 4.81 2.71 4.05
CA LYS A 62 6.17 2.29 3.75
C LYS A 62 6.10 1.24 2.65
N LYS A 63 6.65 1.58 1.48
CA LYS A 63 6.78 0.69 0.32
C LYS A 63 8.14 -0.01 0.38
N GLU A 64 8.15 -1.33 0.34
CA GLU A 64 9.34 -2.15 0.14
C GLU A 64 9.33 -2.71 -1.28
N LEU A 65 10.37 -2.43 -2.05
CA LEU A 65 10.49 -2.93 -3.42
C LEU A 65 10.76 -4.45 -3.40
N LEU A 66 9.85 -5.22 -4.00
CA LEU A 66 10.01 -6.68 -4.12
C LEU A 66 10.64 -7.08 -5.46
N ARG A 67 10.13 -6.52 -6.56
CA ARG A 67 10.53 -6.92 -7.92
C ARG A 67 10.32 -5.80 -8.92
N GLN A 68 11.14 -5.80 -9.96
CA GLN A 68 10.96 -5.02 -11.18
C GLN A 68 11.04 -5.93 -12.38
N GLU A 69 10.17 -5.72 -13.36
CA GLU A 69 10.18 -6.46 -14.63
C GLU A 69 10.00 -5.50 -15.80
N ILE A 70 10.88 -5.61 -16.80
CA ILE A 70 10.85 -4.75 -17.98
C ILE A 70 9.95 -5.40 -19.03
N SER A 71 9.08 -4.59 -19.65
CA SER A 71 8.23 -5.00 -20.77
C SER A 71 9.05 -5.55 -21.95
N PRO A 72 8.46 -6.40 -22.81
CA PRO A 72 9.14 -6.98 -23.97
C PRO A 72 9.88 -5.96 -24.84
N THR A 73 9.24 -4.83 -25.18
CA THR A 73 9.85 -3.74 -25.97
C THR A 73 10.69 -2.76 -25.15
N ARG A 74 10.77 -2.96 -23.83
CA ARG A 74 11.53 -2.15 -22.87
C ARG A 74 11.08 -0.70 -22.74
N ILE A 75 9.89 -0.37 -23.22
CA ILE A 75 9.32 0.98 -23.09
C ILE A 75 8.79 1.26 -21.68
N ARG A 76 8.43 0.20 -20.94
CA ARG A 76 7.84 0.21 -19.60
C ARG A 76 8.49 -0.78 -18.67
N ARG A 77 8.34 -0.54 -17.36
CA ARG A 77 8.59 -1.53 -16.31
C ARG A 77 7.40 -1.67 -15.38
N ALA A 78 7.13 -2.90 -14.96
CA ALA A 78 6.23 -3.23 -13.87
C ALA A 78 7.04 -3.27 -12.58
N ILE A 79 6.50 -2.68 -11.52
CA ILE A 79 7.15 -2.55 -10.21
C ILE A 79 6.21 -3.13 -9.17
N THR A 80 6.73 -4.02 -8.33
CA THR A 80 5.97 -4.66 -7.26
C THR A 80 6.50 -4.21 -5.92
N TYR A 81 5.60 -3.70 -5.08
CA TYR A 81 5.89 -3.26 -3.73
C TYR A 81 5.13 -4.09 -2.71
N LYS A 82 5.78 -4.38 -1.59
CA LYS A 82 5.12 -4.76 -0.34
C LYS A 82 4.79 -3.48 0.42
N LEU A 83 3.52 -3.29 0.74
CA LEU A 83 3.03 -2.17 1.53
C LEU A 83 2.95 -2.59 2.99
N HIS A 84 3.75 -1.94 3.82
CA HIS A 84 3.70 -2.12 5.27
C HIS A 84 2.72 -1.11 5.86
N ASN A 85 1.58 -1.59 6.37
CA ASN A 85 0.58 -0.73 7.01
C ASN A 85 0.37 -1.18 8.46
N LYS A 86 0.66 -0.31 9.44
CA LYS A 86 0.39 -0.58 10.87
C LYS A 86 -1.03 -0.10 11.25
N PRO A 87 -1.74 -0.73 12.20
CA PRO A 87 -1.48 -2.01 12.87
C PRO A 87 -2.49 -3.13 12.53
N LEU A 88 -3.47 -2.88 11.64
CA LEU A 88 -4.68 -3.72 11.54
C LEU A 88 -4.86 -4.48 10.23
N PHE A 89 -3.98 -4.29 9.24
CA PHE A 89 -4.15 -4.93 7.94
C PHE A 89 -2.89 -5.67 7.53
N GLN A 90 -3.10 -6.90 7.03
CA GLN A 90 -2.08 -7.77 6.46
C GLN A 90 -1.27 -7.02 5.40
N ASP A 91 -0.04 -7.47 5.18
CA ASP A 91 0.81 -6.91 4.14
C ASP A 91 0.06 -6.92 2.79
N HIS A 92 0.05 -5.77 2.11
CA HIS A 92 -0.55 -5.65 0.78
C HIS A 92 0.53 -5.63 -0.28
N ILE A 93 0.19 -6.07 -1.48
CA ILE A 93 1.03 -5.94 -2.67
C ILE A 93 0.46 -4.82 -3.52
N MET A 94 1.32 -3.88 -3.91
CA MET A 94 1.01 -2.89 -4.92
C MET A 94 1.77 -3.21 -6.21
N ILE A 95 1.04 -3.27 -7.31
CA ILE A 95 1.61 -3.35 -8.65
C ILE A 95 1.47 -1.98 -9.29
N ALA A 96 2.59 -1.41 -9.73
CA ALA A 96 2.66 -0.15 -10.44
C ALA A 96 3.38 -0.34 -11.77
N THR A 97 3.20 0.61 -12.68
CA THR A 97 3.96 0.70 -13.92
C THR A 97 4.65 2.04 -14.04
N GLN A 98 5.74 2.05 -14.79
CA GLN A 98 6.49 3.26 -15.07
C GLN A 98 7.00 3.21 -16.50
N ASP A 99 6.72 4.26 -17.27
CA ASP A 99 7.32 4.46 -18.58
C ASP A 99 8.81 4.77 -18.42
N SER A 100 9.63 4.25 -19.33
CA SER A 100 11.10 4.44 -19.35
C SER A 100 11.54 5.90 -19.37
N ASN A 101 10.72 6.79 -19.93
CA ASN A 101 10.98 8.23 -20.02
C ASN A 101 10.30 9.05 -18.90
N SER A 102 9.63 8.39 -17.95
CA SER A 102 8.88 9.04 -16.86
C SER A 102 9.47 8.67 -15.50
N GLU A 103 9.57 9.65 -14.62
CA GLU A 103 9.88 9.41 -13.20
C GLU A 103 8.64 9.03 -12.39
N THR A 104 7.45 9.18 -12.98
CA THR A 104 6.17 8.94 -12.29
C THR A 104 5.77 7.48 -12.39
N GLU A 105 5.44 6.89 -11.24
CA GLU A 105 4.84 5.56 -11.15
C GLU A 105 3.32 5.67 -11.17
N GLU A 106 2.70 4.81 -11.96
CA GLU A 106 1.25 4.68 -12.02
C GLU A 106 0.81 3.41 -11.29
N PRO A 107 0.08 3.51 -10.16
CA PRO A 107 -0.47 2.35 -9.49
C PRO A 107 -1.56 1.71 -10.36
N LEU A 108 -1.48 0.39 -10.51
CA LEU A 108 -2.43 -0.40 -11.28
C LEU A 108 -3.30 -1.31 -10.40
N PHE A 109 -2.73 -1.84 -9.32
CA PHE A 109 -3.40 -2.80 -8.44
C PHE A 109 -2.88 -2.70 -7.02
N ILE A 110 -3.78 -2.86 -6.05
CA ILE A 110 -3.46 -3.07 -4.64
C ILE A 110 -4.29 -4.25 -4.17
N GLY A 111 -3.64 -5.28 -3.61
CA GLY A 111 -4.31 -6.48 -3.13
C GLY A 111 -3.52 -7.19 -2.05
N GLU A 112 -3.90 -8.42 -1.73
CA GLU A 112 -3.30 -9.22 -0.65
C GLU A 112 -1.91 -9.75 -1.00
N GLU A 113 -1.10 -10.10 0.01
CA GLU A 113 0.25 -10.68 -0.14
C GLU A 113 0.27 -11.99 -0.94
N ARG A 114 -0.84 -12.74 -0.98
CA ARG A 114 -0.95 -14.01 -1.73
C ARG A 114 -1.05 -13.83 -3.25
N THR A 115 -0.67 -12.67 -3.74
CA THR A 115 -0.56 -12.32 -5.14
C THR A 115 0.80 -12.78 -5.64
N GLY A 116 0.81 -13.64 -6.66
CA GLY A 116 2.02 -14.05 -7.37
C GLY A 116 2.71 -12.86 -8.03
N MET A 117 4.00 -13.03 -8.32
CA MET A 117 4.80 -11.96 -8.94
C MET A 117 4.26 -11.62 -10.33
N PRO A 118 4.01 -10.34 -10.65
CA PRO A 118 3.53 -9.95 -11.96
C PRO A 118 4.59 -10.21 -13.03
N GLN A 119 4.10 -10.59 -14.20
CA GLN A 119 4.87 -10.86 -15.40
C GLN A 119 4.21 -10.15 -16.59
N TRP A 120 5.01 -9.65 -17.51
CA TRP A 120 4.47 -9.10 -18.76
C TRP A 120 3.99 -10.23 -19.66
N LEU A 121 2.75 -10.12 -20.16
CA LEU A 121 2.24 -11.00 -21.22
C LEU A 121 2.55 -10.40 -22.60
N ASP A 122 2.33 -9.10 -22.78
CA ASP A 122 2.81 -8.29 -23.92
C ASP A 122 3.23 -6.89 -23.38
N ASP A 123 3.29 -5.84 -24.20
CA ASP A 123 3.64 -4.49 -23.72
C ASP A 123 2.49 -3.72 -23.06
N GLU A 124 1.27 -4.25 -23.12
CA GLU A 124 0.06 -3.60 -22.62
C GLU A 124 -0.61 -4.37 -21.48
N HIS A 125 -0.19 -5.62 -21.24
CA HIS A 125 -0.84 -6.52 -20.32
C HIS A 125 0.14 -7.13 -19.33
N ILE A 126 -0.21 -7.02 -18.06
CA ILE A 126 0.48 -7.66 -16.95
C ILE A 126 -0.40 -8.79 -16.42
N LEU A 127 0.22 -9.94 -16.20
CA LEU A 127 -0.39 -11.13 -15.64
C LEU A 127 0.18 -11.44 -14.26
N PHE A 128 -0.68 -11.82 -13.34
CA PHE A 128 -0.27 -12.44 -12.07
C PHE A 128 -1.36 -13.36 -11.56
N THR A 129 -0.99 -14.23 -10.62
CA THR A 129 -1.94 -15.16 -10.01
C THR A 129 -2.35 -14.68 -8.63
N SER A 130 -3.53 -15.05 -8.16
CA SER A 130 -3.96 -14.87 -6.77
C SER A 130 -4.47 -16.19 -6.23
N TYR A 131 -4.16 -16.49 -4.98
CA TYR A 131 -4.73 -17.67 -4.33
C TYR A 131 -6.23 -17.48 -4.02
N CYS A 132 -7.10 -18.39 -4.49
CA CYS A 132 -8.55 -18.36 -4.17
C CYS A 132 -9.03 -19.60 -3.39
N GLY A 133 -8.16 -20.56 -3.11
CA GLY A 133 -8.49 -21.79 -2.38
C GLY A 133 -7.61 -22.97 -2.78
N THR A 134 -7.83 -24.13 -2.17
CA THR A 134 -7.00 -25.34 -2.42
C THR A 134 -7.21 -25.94 -3.81
N ALA A 135 -8.37 -25.71 -4.42
CA ALA A 135 -8.75 -26.26 -5.71
C ALA A 135 -8.84 -25.19 -6.82
N CYS A 136 -8.44 -23.95 -6.54
CA CYS A 136 -8.49 -22.88 -7.53
C CYS A 136 -7.36 -21.85 -7.38
N GLN A 137 -6.99 -21.27 -8.52
CA GLN A 137 -6.12 -20.12 -8.62
C GLN A 137 -6.78 -19.06 -9.51
N GLY A 138 -6.85 -17.84 -9.01
CA GLY A 138 -7.23 -16.68 -9.81
C GLY A 138 -6.06 -16.27 -10.68
N VAL A 139 -6.34 -15.86 -11.92
CA VAL A 139 -5.32 -15.35 -12.86
C VAL A 139 -5.77 -13.99 -13.34
N TYR A 140 -5.14 -12.94 -12.83
CA TYR A 140 -5.43 -11.57 -13.23
C TYR A 140 -4.70 -11.21 -14.51
N LEU A 141 -5.38 -10.46 -15.36
CA LEU A 141 -4.82 -9.75 -16.50
C LEU A 141 -5.17 -8.28 -16.35
N ILE A 142 -4.16 -7.42 -16.23
CA ILE A 142 -4.33 -5.98 -16.15
C ILE A 142 -3.90 -5.35 -17.46
N ASN A 143 -4.79 -4.59 -18.08
CA ASN A 143 -4.42 -3.71 -19.17
C ASN A 143 -3.85 -2.40 -18.59
N VAL A 144 -2.58 -2.13 -18.87
CA VAL A 144 -1.82 -1.00 -18.31
C VAL A 144 -2.35 0.34 -18.81
N ARG A 145 -2.90 0.39 -20.03
CA ARG A 145 -3.36 1.63 -20.66
C ARG A 145 -4.66 2.13 -20.04
N ASN A 146 -5.66 1.25 -19.88
CA ASN A 146 -6.98 1.62 -19.39
C ASN A 146 -7.20 1.24 -17.91
N LYS A 147 -6.23 0.57 -17.27
CA LYS A 147 -6.24 0.12 -15.87
C LYS A 147 -7.34 -0.89 -15.55
N GLU A 148 -7.91 -1.53 -16.58
CA GLU A 148 -8.92 -2.57 -16.42
C GLU A 148 -8.25 -3.88 -16.00
N ALA A 149 -8.73 -4.46 -14.89
CA ALA A 149 -8.31 -5.76 -14.42
C ALA A 149 -9.40 -6.80 -14.70
N LYS A 150 -9.03 -7.91 -15.35
CA LYS A 150 -9.90 -9.06 -15.61
C LYS A 150 -9.41 -10.27 -14.84
N LEU A 151 -10.33 -11.06 -14.31
CA LEU A 151 -10.02 -12.29 -13.58
C LEU A 151 -10.40 -13.51 -14.43
N ALA A 152 -9.43 -14.38 -14.66
CA ALA A 152 -9.61 -15.74 -15.14
C ALA A 152 -9.50 -16.72 -13.97
N THR A 153 -9.95 -17.96 -14.16
CA THR A 153 -9.91 -18.99 -13.12
C THR A 153 -9.26 -20.25 -13.65
N LEU A 154 -8.26 -20.73 -12.92
CA LEU A 154 -7.70 -22.06 -13.05
C LEU A 154 -8.30 -22.92 -11.92
N SER A 155 -8.96 -24.01 -12.26
CA SER A 155 -9.58 -24.93 -11.29
C SER A 155 -9.09 -26.35 -11.54
N PHE A 156 -8.91 -27.09 -10.44
CA PHE A 156 -8.38 -28.45 -10.46
C PHE A 156 -9.45 -29.43 -9.99
N THR A 157 -9.66 -30.49 -10.76
CA THR A 157 -10.61 -31.56 -10.45
C THR A 157 -9.89 -32.90 -10.45
N PHE A 158 -10.29 -33.78 -9.54
CA PHE A 158 -9.82 -35.16 -9.52
C PHE A 158 -10.96 -36.04 -10.03
N SER A 159 -10.76 -36.71 -11.16
CA SER A 159 -11.78 -37.53 -11.80
C SER A 159 -11.92 -38.91 -11.16
N ASP A 160 -13.04 -39.58 -11.43
CA ASP A 160 -13.30 -40.95 -10.98
C ASP A 160 -12.28 -41.97 -11.52
N THR A 161 -11.56 -41.62 -12.60
CA THR A 161 -10.46 -42.43 -13.17
C THR A 161 -9.13 -42.23 -12.45
N ASN A 162 -9.13 -41.59 -11.27
CA ASN A 162 -7.94 -41.22 -10.50
C ASN A 162 -6.93 -40.35 -11.29
N THR A 163 -7.45 -39.49 -12.16
CA THR A 163 -6.62 -38.56 -12.93
C THR A 163 -6.99 -37.12 -12.58
N TRP A 164 -5.97 -36.28 -12.43
CA TRP A 164 -6.17 -34.84 -12.30
C TRP A 164 -6.55 -34.24 -13.65
N GLU A 165 -7.47 -33.28 -13.63
CA GLU A 165 -7.78 -32.43 -14.76
C GLU A 165 -7.71 -30.97 -14.31
N THR A 166 -7.21 -30.12 -15.21
CA THR A 166 -7.17 -28.69 -14.98
C THR A 166 -8.08 -28.00 -15.99
N HIS A 167 -9.01 -27.18 -15.50
CA HIS A 167 -9.87 -26.33 -16.32
C HIS A 167 -9.43 -24.89 -16.18
N PHE A 168 -9.27 -24.19 -17.30
CA PHE A 168 -8.95 -22.78 -17.36
C PHE A 168 -10.07 -22.03 -18.07
N SER A 169 -10.75 -21.13 -17.36
CA SER A 169 -11.72 -20.19 -17.93
C SER A 169 -11.03 -18.83 -18.07
N ASP A 170 -10.78 -18.41 -19.32
CA ASP A 170 -9.99 -17.22 -19.61
C ASP A 170 -10.78 -15.91 -19.48
N TRP A 171 -10.08 -14.78 -19.68
CA TRP A 171 -10.63 -13.43 -19.59
C TRP A 171 -11.61 -13.08 -20.72
N PHE A 172 -11.66 -13.90 -21.76
CA PHE A 172 -12.40 -13.68 -23.00
C PHE A 172 -13.60 -14.63 -23.13
N GLY A 173 -13.89 -15.42 -22.08
CA GLY A 173 -15.02 -16.34 -22.01
C GLY A 173 -14.76 -17.71 -22.63
N LYS A 174 -13.54 -18.00 -23.07
CA LYS A 174 -13.14 -19.31 -23.59
C LYS A 174 -12.72 -20.23 -22.45
N LYS A 175 -13.03 -21.52 -22.62
CA LYS A 175 -12.68 -22.57 -21.67
C LYS A 175 -11.68 -23.53 -22.29
N PHE A 176 -10.66 -23.88 -21.54
CA PHE A 176 -9.63 -24.84 -21.90
C PHE A 176 -9.62 -25.96 -20.86
N GLN A 177 -9.35 -27.19 -21.30
CA GLN A 177 -9.24 -28.36 -20.44
C GLN A 177 -7.90 -29.03 -20.73
N PHE A 178 -7.12 -29.25 -19.68
CA PHE A 178 -5.80 -29.84 -19.77
C PHE A 178 -5.73 -31.11 -18.94
N PRO A 179 -5.19 -32.21 -19.49
CA PRO A 179 -4.99 -33.44 -18.73
C PRO A 179 -3.81 -33.29 -17.74
N GLY A 180 -4.08 -33.60 -16.47
CA GLY A 180 -3.13 -33.50 -15.36
C GLY A 180 -3.26 -32.21 -14.54
N LEU A 181 -2.38 -32.09 -13.55
CA LEU A 181 -2.26 -30.91 -12.70
C LEU A 181 -1.29 -29.90 -13.36
N LEU A 182 -1.76 -28.68 -13.58
CA LEU A 182 -0.89 -27.55 -13.94
C LEU A 182 -0.44 -26.84 -12.67
N GLY A 183 0.85 -26.55 -12.56
CA GLY A 183 1.43 -25.85 -11.43
C GLY A 183 1.58 -24.36 -11.74
N ASP A 184 2.75 -24.00 -12.25
CA ASP A 184 3.07 -22.59 -12.51
C ASP A 184 2.46 -22.09 -13.82
N ILE A 185 1.93 -20.87 -13.75
CA ILE A 185 1.55 -20.07 -14.92
C ILE A 185 2.65 -19.03 -15.13
N GLY A 186 3.10 -18.85 -16.36
CA GLY A 186 3.98 -17.76 -16.72
C GLY A 186 3.84 -17.33 -18.16
N THR A 187 4.76 -16.48 -18.61
CA THR A 187 4.73 -15.93 -19.97
C THR A 187 5.99 -16.30 -20.74
N GLU A 188 5.88 -16.37 -22.07
CA GLU A 188 7.02 -16.62 -22.97
C GLU A 188 6.86 -15.76 -24.23
N PHE A 189 7.94 -15.10 -24.65
CA PHE A 189 8.02 -14.39 -25.92
C PHE A 189 8.92 -15.17 -26.87
N SER A 190 8.38 -15.64 -27.99
CA SER A 190 9.12 -16.45 -28.96
C SER A 190 8.56 -16.24 -30.36
N ASN A 191 9.44 -16.10 -31.36
CA ASN A 191 9.06 -15.87 -32.76
C ASN A 191 8.05 -14.71 -32.92
N ASP A 192 8.31 -13.58 -32.25
CA ASP A 192 7.45 -12.39 -32.23
C ASP A 192 6.02 -12.63 -31.72
N ASN A 193 5.81 -13.71 -30.98
CA ASN A 193 4.53 -14.09 -30.42
C ASN A 193 4.62 -14.18 -28.89
N PHE A 194 3.55 -13.75 -28.24
CA PHE A 194 3.39 -13.80 -26.80
C PHE A 194 2.56 -15.03 -26.41
N TYR A 195 3.05 -15.81 -25.45
CA TYR A 195 2.41 -17.02 -25.00
C TYR A 195 2.13 -16.98 -23.51
N LEU A 196 0.91 -17.41 -23.15
CA LEU A 196 0.60 -17.85 -21.80
C LEU A 196 1.05 -19.31 -21.66
N VAL A 197 1.91 -19.59 -20.69
CA VAL A 197 2.54 -20.89 -20.51
C VAL A 197 2.10 -21.51 -19.20
N PHE A 198 1.55 -22.70 -19.29
CA PHE A 198 1.22 -23.54 -18.14
C PHE A 198 2.24 -24.65 -18.02
N ARG A 199 2.93 -24.73 -16.89
CA ARG A 199 3.87 -25.82 -16.59
C ARG A 199 3.12 -26.97 -15.94
N LYS A 200 3.30 -28.17 -16.48
CA LYS A 200 2.68 -29.39 -15.97
C LYS A 200 3.53 -29.96 -14.86
N LYS A 201 2.90 -30.27 -13.74
CA LYS A 201 3.56 -30.94 -12.61
C LYS A 201 3.17 -32.41 -12.57
N ASP A 202 4.13 -33.28 -12.27
CA ASP A 202 3.82 -34.67 -11.90
C ASP A 202 3.36 -34.76 -10.43
N GLN A 203 3.09 -35.98 -9.95
CA GLN A 203 2.65 -36.21 -8.57
C GLN A 203 3.73 -35.90 -7.52
N LEU A 204 4.99 -35.76 -7.95
CA LEU A 204 6.14 -35.43 -7.11
C LEU A 204 6.55 -33.95 -7.26
N ASP A 205 5.71 -33.14 -7.91
CA ASP A 205 5.93 -31.73 -8.22
C ASP A 205 7.12 -31.44 -9.18
N ASN A 206 7.55 -32.44 -9.95
CA ASN A 206 8.55 -32.24 -11.00
C ASN A 206 7.89 -31.68 -12.28
N ASP A 207 8.66 -30.89 -13.03
CA ASP A 207 8.24 -30.44 -14.35
C ASP A 207 8.13 -31.63 -15.32
N SER A 208 6.94 -31.82 -15.89
CA SER A 208 6.62 -32.90 -16.82
C SER A 208 6.24 -32.39 -18.21
N GLY A 209 6.44 -31.09 -18.47
CA GLY A 209 6.18 -30.45 -19.75
C GLY A 209 5.41 -29.13 -19.62
N LYS A 210 5.04 -28.56 -20.76
CA LYS A 210 4.30 -27.30 -20.80
C LYS A 210 3.21 -27.28 -21.86
N ARG A 211 2.16 -26.50 -21.60
CA ARG A 211 1.15 -26.09 -22.58
C ARG A 211 1.28 -24.60 -22.83
N ARG A 212 1.14 -24.20 -24.08
CA ARG A 212 1.22 -22.79 -24.49
C ARG A 212 -0.10 -22.39 -25.13
N LEU A 213 -0.60 -21.22 -24.78
CA LEU A 213 -1.69 -20.56 -25.48
C LEU A 213 -1.13 -19.26 -26.08
N LEU A 214 -1.28 -19.10 -27.40
CA LEU A 214 -0.92 -17.88 -28.11
C LEU A 214 -1.86 -16.75 -27.69
N PHE A 215 -1.29 -15.64 -27.22
CA PHE A 215 -2.00 -14.42 -26.89
C PHE A 215 -1.97 -13.46 -28.07
N THR A 216 -3.16 -13.00 -28.46
CA THR A 216 -3.36 -12.13 -29.64
C THR A 216 -3.82 -10.71 -29.26
N GLY A 217 -3.74 -10.35 -27.98
CA GLY A 217 -4.27 -9.10 -27.43
C GLY A 217 -5.76 -9.15 -27.04
N GLY A 218 -6.54 -10.04 -27.67
CA GLY A 218 -7.99 -10.16 -27.39
C GLY A 218 -8.53 -11.58 -27.30
N THR A 219 -7.70 -12.59 -27.52
CA THR A 219 -8.07 -14.01 -27.37
C THR A 219 -6.85 -14.90 -27.13
N LEU A 220 -7.12 -16.14 -26.71
CA LEU A 220 -6.13 -17.20 -26.53
C LEU A 220 -6.37 -18.37 -27.51
N ILE A 221 -5.31 -18.79 -28.19
CA ILE A 221 -5.34 -19.88 -29.19
C ILE A 221 -4.41 -21.02 -28.73
N GLU A 222 -4.92 -22.24 -28.68
CA GLU A 222 -4.12 -23.43 -28.34
C GLU A 222 -3.22 -23.81 -29.52
N GLN A 223 -1.98 -24.20 -29.21
CA GLN A 223 -0.92 -24.56 -30.18
C GLN A 223 -0.50 -26.01 -29.99
#